data_AF-A0A929Q0Z4-F1
#
_entry.id   AF-A0A929Q0Z4-F1
#
_cell.length_a   1.000
_cell.length_b   1.000
_cell.length_c   1.000
_cell.angle_alpha   90.00
_cell.angle_beta   90.00
_cell.angle_gamma   90.00
#
_symmetry.space_group_name_H-M   'P 1'
#
loop_
_entity.id
_entity.type
_entity.pdbx_description
1 polymer ?
#
loop_
_entity_poly.entity_id
_entity_poly.type
_entity_poly.pdbx_seq_one_letter_code
_entity_poly.pdbx_strand_id
1 'polypeptide(L)'
;MAKLEIQLESGVFSICFGSKMIFRQRNNTDPPNNPFSSTEEWKQEWHYQRNKTYKSIGTGKEKYSNSMVQLVPDHQSNFFIVRVSSPFADENRRFFEYPVEIRYLNKELKEAQRLQRPFTVVIKEENGRLYLKVTIHKKLEASSFIAPKGALGLDYNDGFITAAWIDKKGNLMATKNIAIPNQLSSEKNQTIMEQKIVAIHKYAREHGLSVCAASIGDF
;
A
#
# COMPACT_ATOMS: atom_id res chain seq x y z
N MET A 1 -25.24 1.99 0.55
CA MET A 1 -24.91 3.23 1.27
C MET A 1 -23.53 3.09 1.86
N ALA A 2 -22.68 4.10 1.69
CA ALA A 2 -21.35 4.10 2.25
C ALA A 2 -21.45 4.13 3.78
N LYS A 3 -20.55 3.44 4.47
CA LYS A 3 -20.51 3.37 5.95
C LYS A 3 -20.62 4.74 6.64
N LEU A 4 -20.13 5.79 5.98
CA LEU A 4 -20.19 7.17 6.47
C LEU A 4 -21.61 7.75 6.49
N GLU A 5 -22.41 7.48 5.45
CA GLU A 5 -23.80 7.95 5.32
C GLU A 5 -24.67 7.34 6.42
N ILE A 6 -24.52 6.04 6.67
CA ILE A 6 -25.23 5.32 7.74
C ILE A 6 -24.89 5.91 9.12
N GLN A 7 -23.65 6.35 9.34
CA GLN A 7 -23.22 6.95 10.61
C GLN A 7 -23.73 8.38 10.80
N LEU A 8 -23.82 9.15 9.71
CA LEU A 8 -24.40 10.50 9.71
C LEU A 8 -25.90 10.46 10.01
N GLU A 9 -26.64 9.54 9.37
CA GLU A 9 -28.09 9.40 9.57
C GLU A 9 -28.45 8.86 10.96
N SER A 10 -27.68 7.90 11.48
CA SER A 10 -27.95 7.30 12.80
C SER A 10 -27.50 8.17 13.98
N GLY A 11 -26.65 9.18 13.76
CA GLY A 11 -26.00 9.94 14.83
C GLY A 11 -25.03 9.12 15.70
N VAL A 12 -24.80 7.85 15.36
CA VAL A 12 -23.89 6.94 16.08
C VAL A 12 -22.52 6.94 15.40
N PHE A 13 -21.69 7.89 15.82
CA PHE A 13 -20.34 8.05 15.30
C PHE A 13 -19.39 7.03 15.95
N SER A 14 -18.72 6.19 15.15
CA SER A 14 -17.65 5.31 15.66
C SER A 14 -16.29 6.02 15.58
N ILE A 15 -16.11 7.11 16.32
CA ILE A 15 -14.78 7.71 16.49
C ILE A 15 -14.11 7.03 17.67
N CYS A 16 -13.10 6.21 17.40
CA CYS A 16 -12.28 5.59 18.44
C CYS A 16 -10.81 5.81 18.10
N PHE A 17 -10.10 6.55 18.96
CA PHE A 17 -8.66 6.71 18.88
C PHE A 17 -8.00 5.55 19.62
N GLY A 18 -7.73 4.45 18.91
CA GLY A 18 -7.24 3.19 19.49
C GLY A 18 -8.06 1.99 19.03
N SER A 19 -7.87 0.84 19.69
CA SER A 19 -8.63 -0.37 19.36
C SER A 19 -10.02 -0.34 19.98
N LYS A 20 -11.08 -0.23 19.16
CA LYS A 20 -12.49 -0.29 19.61
C LYS A 20 -12.77 -1.47 20.56
N MET A 21 -12.09 -2.59 20.34
CA MET A 21 -12.15 -3.77 21.20
C MET A 21 -11.64 -3.47 22.62
N ILE A 22 -10.44 -2.89 22.74
CA ILE A 22 -9.83 -2.56 24.04
C ILE A 22 -10.65 -1.49 24.77
N PHE A 23 -11.22 -0.52 24.05
CA PHE A 23 -12.08 0.50 24.66
C PHE A 23 -13.27 -0.15 25.38
N ARG A 24 -13.90 -1.15 24.74
CA ARG A 24 -15.04 -1.88 25.29
C ARG A 24 -14.67 -2.75 26.49
N GLN A 25 -13.45 -3.28 26.52
CA GLN A 25 -12.95 -4.10 27.63
C GLN A 25 -12.83 -3.31 28.94
N ARG A 26 -12.75 -1.97 28.90
CA ARG A 26 -12.73 -1.13 30.11
C ARG A 26 -13.94 -1.34 31.02
N ASN A 27 -15.13 -1.43 30.43
CA ASN A 27 -16.40 -1.47 31.17
C ASN A 27 -16.96 -2.89 31.29
N ASN A 28 -16.24 -3.91 30.79
CA ASN A 28 -16.71 -5.28 30.77
C ASN A 28 -16.33 -5.95 32.09
N THR A 29 -17.32 -6.29 32.90
CA THR A 29 -17.13 -6.88 34.24
C THR A 29 -17.16 -8.41 34.25
N ASP A 30 -17.47 -9.06 33.11
CA ASP A 30 -17.54 -10.52 33.00
C ASP A 30 -16.19 -11.14 32.58
N PRO A 31 -15.52 -11.93 33.46
CA PRO A 31 -14.53 -12.91 33.04
C PRO A 31 -15.26 -14.00 32.25
N PRO A 32 -14.85 -14.38 31.02
CA PRO A 32 -13.49 -14.37 30.45
C PRO A 32 -13.20 -13.25 29.43
N ASN A 33 -14.08 -12.26 29.28
CA ASN A 33 -14.01 -11.28 28.18
C ASN A 33 -13.18 -10.02 28.48
N ASN A 34 -12.76 -9.84 29.73
CA ASN A 34 -11.82 -8.80 30.15
C ASN A 34 -10.45 -9.43 30.47
N PRO A 35 -9.44 -9.28 29.61
CA PRO A 35 -8.12 -9.85 29.83
C PRO A 35 -7.27 -9.07 30.85
N PHE A 36 -7.75 -7.92 31.34
CA PHE A 36 -6.99 -7.04 32.21
C PHE A 36 -7.33 -7.28 33.67
N SER A 37 -6.29 -7.42 34.49
CA SER A 37 -6.40 -7.63 35.93
C SER A 37 -6.68 -6.31 36.68
N SER A 38 -6.44 -5.16 36.04
CA SER A 38 -6.67 -3.83 36.62
C SER A 38 -6.94 -2.76 35.56
N THR A 39 -7.55 -1.65 36.00
CA THR A 39 -7.73 -0.44 35.17
C THR A 39 -6.40 0.14 34.69
N GLU A 40 -5.33 0.01 35.48
CA GLU A 40 -4.01 0.54 35.11
C GLU A 40 -3.37 -0.29 34.00
N GLU A 41 -3.45 -1.62 34.08
CA GLU A 41 -2.98 -2.53 33.03
C GLU A 41 -3.75 -2.29 31.71
N TRP A 42 -5.08 -2.18 31.79
CA TRP A 42 -5.91 -1.79 30.64
C TRP A 42 -5.47 -0.47 30.03
N LYS A 43 -5.19 0.53 30.87
CA LYS A 43 -4.80 1.88 30.44
C LYS A 43 -3.43 1.88 29.76
N GLN A 44 -2.47 1.12 30.28
CA GLN A 44 -1.15 0.95 29.68
C GLN A 44 -1.27 0.31 28.28
N GLU A 45 -2.02 -0.77 28.16
CA GLU A 45 -2.24 -1.45 26.88
C GLU A 45 -3.01 -0.55 25.90
N TRP A 46 -4.01 0.18 26.37
CA TRP A 46 -4.73 1.17 25.59
C TRP A 46 -3.80 2.25 25.02
N HIS A 47 -2.93 2.82 25.87
CA HIS A 47 -1.95 3.81 25.44
C HIS A 47 -0.94 3.24 24.45
N TYR A 48 -0.44 2.04 24.69
CA TYR A 48 0.48 1.35 23.78
C TYR A 48 -0.17 1.15 22.40
N GLN A 49 -1.38 0.60 22.35
CA GLN A 49 -2.11 0.33 21.09
C GLN A 49 -2.48 1.59 20.32
N ARG A 50 -2.70 2.71 21.04
CA ARG A 50 -2.92 4.02 20.43
C ARG A 50 -1.62 4.63 19.89
N ASN A 51 -0.53 4.49 20.63
CA ASN A 51 0.73 5.19 20.36
C ASN A 51 1.68 4.39 19.45
N LYS A 52 1.45 3.09 19.23
CA LYS A 52 2.27 2.26 18.33
C LYS A 52 2.15 2.60 16.85
N THR A 53 1.30 3.56 16.46
CA THR A 53 1.20 4.05 15.08
C THR A 53 1.25 5.57 15.07
N TYR A 54 2.24 6.12 14.36
CA TYR A 54 2.36 7.53 14.08
C TYR A 54 2.12 7.78 12.59
N LYS A 55 1.21 8.71 12.27
CA LYS A 55 0.86 9.07 10.88
C LYS A 55 1.09 10.55 10.67
N SER A 56 1.88 10.89 9.66
CA SER A 56 2.06 12.26 9.18
C SER A 56 1.61 12.36 7.72
N ILE A 57 0.69 13.28 7.44
CA ILE A 57 0.22 13.58 6.09
C ILE A 57 0.98 14.80 5.60
N GLY A 58 1.77 14.61 4.55
CA GLY A 58 2.54 15.68 3.95
C GLY A 58 1.78 16.44 2.87
N THR A 59 2.24 17.65 2.57
CA THR A 59 1.73 18.50 1.49
C THR A 59 2.85 18.88 0.53
N GLY A 60 2.53 19.14 -0.75
CA GLY A 60 3.53 19.54 -1.73
C GLY A 60 4.18 20.92 -1.47
N LYS A 61 3.67 21.69 -0.50
CA LYS A 61 4.21 23.00 -0.11
C LYS A 61 5.18 22.90 1.07
N GLU A 62 5.22 21.76 1.75
CA GLU A 62 6.10 21.55 2.91
C GLU A 62 7.51 21.15 2.49
N LYS A 63 8.48 21.44 3.36
CA LYS A 63 9.86 20.99 3.18
C LYS A 63 9.89 19.45 3.11
N TYR A 64 10.59 18.93 2.10
CA TYR A 64 10.60 17.49 1.78
C TYR A 64 9.20 16.88 1.63
N SER A 65 8.20 17.68 1.23
CA SER A 65 6.78 17.28 1.12
C SER A 65 6.12 16.79 2.40
N ASN A 66 6.80 16.84 3.56
CA ASN A 66 6.27 16.48 4.88
C ASN A 66 7.20 17.02 5.97
N SER A 67 6.75 18.05 6.68
CA SER A 67 7.55 18.77 7.68
C SER A 67 7.84 17.95 8.94
N MET A 68 6.88 17.15 9.38
CA MET A 68 6.95 16.33 10.59
C MET A 68 7.79 15.07 10.40
N VAL A 69 7.75 14.47 9.21
CA VAL A 69 8.59 13.31 8.85
C VAL A 69 9.22 13.53 7.49
N GLN A 70 10.50 13.86 7.47
CA GLN A 70 11.24 14.12 6.24
C GLN A 70 12.00 12.86 5.83
N LEU A 71 11.97 12.53 4.55
CA LEU A 71 12.80 11.47 3.98
C LEU A 71 13.92 12.16 3.21
N VAL A 72 15.15 12.15 3.73
CA VAL A 72 16.28 12.78 3.04
C VAL A 72 16.99 11.71 2.20
N PRO A 73 16.89 11.76 0.86
CA PRO A 73 17.49 10.73 0.02
C PRO A 73 19.01 10.84 0.01
N ASP A 74 19.69 9.69 0.09
CA ASP A 74 21.03 9.58 -0.47
C ASP A 74 20.92 9.49 -2.00
N HIS A 75 21.57 10.41 -2.70
CA HIS A 75 21.52 10.47 -4.15
C HIS A 75 22.29 9.33 -4.83
N GLN A 76 23.23 8.70 -4.14
CA GLN A 76 24.08 7.63 -4.69
C GLN A 76 23.58 6.21 -4.37
N SER A 77 22.72 6.05 -3.36
CA SER A 77 22.26 4.75 -2.90
C SER A 77 20.72 4.66 -2.76
N ASN A 78 20.23 3.52 -2.27
CA ASN A 78 18.81 3.32 -1.95
C ASN A 78 18.47 3.74 -0.51
N PHE A 79 19.40 4.36 0.20
CA PHE A 79 19.20 4.81 1.57
C PHE A 79 18.52 6.18 1.65
N PHE A 80 17.77 6.35 2.72
CA PHE A 80 17.15 7.60 3.13
C PHE A 80 17.42 7.81 4.61
N ILE A 81 17.68 9.05 5.02
CA ILE A 81 17.62 9.44 6.42
C ILE A 81 16.18 9.86 6.73
N VAL A 82 15.50 9.08 7.55
CA VAL A 82 14.18 9.42 8.08
C VAL A 82 14.38 10.39 9.24
N ARG A 83 13.90 11.63 9.09
CA ARG A 83 13.92 12.66 10.14
C ARG A 83 12.53 12.80 10.74
N VAL A 84 12.37 12.46 12.01
CA VAL A 84 11.10 12.61 12.73
C VAL A 84 11.21 13.80 13.66
N SER A 85 10.38 14.82 13.44
CA SER A 85 10.31 15.99 14.32
C SER A 85 9.73 15.56 15.66
N SER A 86 10.42 15.91 16.75
CA SER A 86 9.96 15.60 18.10
C SER A 86 10.25 16.77 19.04
N PRO A 87 9.31 17.14 19.91
CA PRO A 87 9.58 18.11 20.98
C PRO A 87 10.55 17.55 22.03
N PHE A 88 10.78 16.24 22.04
CA PHE A 88 11.71 15.55 22.94
C PHE A 88 13.10 15.33 22.32
N ALA A 89 13.33 15.83 21.10
CA ALA A 89 14.67 15.82 20.53
C ALA A 89 15.45 16.99 21.17
N ASP A 90 16.67 16.73 21.63
CA ASP A 90 17.48 17.64 22.47
C ASP A 90 17.58 19.07 21.92
N GLU A 91 17.99 20.01 22.79
CA GLU A 91 18.09 21.46 22.53
C GLU A 91 18.83 21.83 21.22
N ASN A 92 19.72 20.93 20.76
CA ASN A 92 20.52 21.10 19.53
C ASN A 92 20.00 20.31 18.30
N ARG A 93 18.99 19.45 18.44
CA ARG A 93 18.49 18.60 17.36
C ARG A 93 16.97 18.57 17.36
N ARG A 94 16.34 19.27 16.41
CA ARG A 94 14.88 19.25 16.19
C ARG A 94 14.31 17.91 15.68
N PHE A 95 15.16 16.94 15.34
CA PHE A 95 14.77 15.70 14.67
C PHE A 95 15.51 14.49 15.23
N PHE A 96 14.81 13.36 15.32
CA PHE A 96 15.44 12.04 15.38
C PHE A 96 15.75 11.56 13.97
N GLU A 97 16.96 11.05 13.74
CA GLU A 97 17.43 10.61 12.43
C GLU A 97 17.70 9.10 12.42
N TYR A 98 17.13 8.39 11.44
CA TYR A 98 17.35 6.96 11.25
C TYR A 98 17.61 6.62 9.78
N PRO A 99 18.71 5.93 9.45
CA PRO A 99 18.94 5.45 8.10
C PRO A 99 18.02 4.26 7.78
N VAL A 100 17.34 4.32 6.65
CA VAL A 100 16.46 3.25 6.14
C VAL A 100 16.77 3.00 4.67
N GLU A 101 16.96 1.72 4.32
CA GLU A 101 17.04 1.30 2.93
C GLU A 101 15.63 1.11 2.37
N ILE A 102 15.25 1.89 1.36
CA ILE A 102 13.99 1.69 0.63
C ILE A 102 14.34 1.02 -0.69
N ARG A 103 14.06 -0.28 -0.80
CA ARG A 103 14.41 -1.09 -1.99
C ARG A 103 13.41 -0.94 -3.13
N TYR A 104 12.13 -0.86 -2.81
CA TYR A 104 11.04 -0.80 -3.78
C TYR A 104 10.56 0.64 -3.99
N LEU A 105 10.29 0.99 -5.25
CA LEU A 105 9.79 2.32 -5.64
C LEU A 105 10.66 3.51 -5.19
N ASN A 106 11.96 3.29 -4.98
CA ASN A 106 12.85 4.33 -4.47
C ASN A 106 13.09 5.45 -5.48
N LYS A 107 13.15 5.11 -6.78
CA LYS A 107 13.26 6.07 -7.87
C LYS A 107 12.02 6.94 -7.94
N GLU A 108 10.85 6.33 -7.85
CA GLU A 108 9.56 7.00 -7.84
C GLU A 108 9.41 7.90 -6.62
N LEU A 109 9.90 7.47 -5.46
CA LEU A 109 9.92 8.30 -4.25
C LEU A 109 10.84 9.51 -4.41
N LYS A 110 12.07 9.32 -4.90
CA LYS A 110 13.01 10.41 -5.20
C LYS A 110 12.42 11.40 -6.23
N GLU A 111 11.77 10.87 -7.27
CA GLU A 111 11.08 11.69 -8.28
C GLU A 111 9.90 12.45 -7.68
N ALA A 112 9.08 11.80 -6.84
CA ALA A 112 7.97 12.44 -6.15
C ALA A 112 8.46 13.61 -5.28
N GLN A 113 9.58 13.45 -4.58
CA GLN A 113 10.21 14.54 -3.80
C GLN A 113 10.73 15.67 -4.69
N ARG A 114 11.41 15.34 -5.80
CA ARG A 114 11.89 16.33 -6.77
C ARG A 114 10.74 17.15 -7.35
N LEU A 115 9.60 16.51 -7.61
CA LEU A 115 8.37 17.14 -8.10
C LEU A 115 7.51 17.76 -6.99
N GLN A 116 7.99 17.77 -5.74
CA GLN A 116 7.26 18.27 -4.56
C GLN A 116 5.84 17.69 -4.45
N ARG A 117 5.70 16.39 -4.75
CA ARG A 117 4.43 15.69 -4.58
C ARG A 117 4.20 15.39 -3.10
N PRO A 118 2.97 15.56 -2.59
CA PRO A 118 2.65 15.19 -1.22
C PRO A 118 2.86 13.68 -1.02
N PHE A 119 3.43 13.31 0.13
CA PHE A 119 3.45 11.93 0.57
C PHE A 119 3.03 11.80 2.02
N THR A 120 2.36 10.68 2.31
CA THR A 120 1.98 10.30 3.68
C THR A 120 3.00 9.31 4.20
N VAL A 121 3.46 9.52 5.43
CA VAL A 121 4.32 8.59 6.14
C VAL A 121 3.55 8.00 7.32
N VAL A 122 3.63 6.70 7.47
CA VAL A 122 3.16 5.97 8.65
C VAL A 122 4.35 5.22 9.24
N ILE A 123 4.64 5.48 10.51
CA ILE A 123 5.58 4.70 11.32
C ILE A 123 4.71 3.83 12.22
N LYS A 124 4.88 2.51 12.13
CA LYS A 124 4.07 1.56 12.89
C LYS A 124 4.97 0.57 13.59
N GLU A 125 4.73 0.32 14.86
CA GLU A 125 5.35 -0.76 15.60
C GLU A 125 4.45 -2.00 15.54
N GLU A 126 5.03 -3.12 15.15
CA GLU A 126 4.42 -4.45 15.19
C GLU A 126 5.45 -5.48 15.65
N ASN A 127 5.10 -6.26 16.69
CA ASN A 127 5.91 -7.38 17.18
C ASN A 127 7.37 -6.99 17.53
N GLY A 128 7.56 -5.83 18.15
CA GLY A 128 8.86 -5.28 18.54
C GLY A 128 9.64 -4.65 17.38
N ARG A 129 9.04 -4.51 16.19
CA ARG A 129 9.70 -3.98 14.99
C ARG A 129 9.01 -2.71 14.51
N LEU A 130 9.80 -1.73 14.09
CA LEU A 130 9.31 -0.51 13.46
C LEU A 130 9.24 -0.67 11.95
N TYR A 131 8.08 -0.35 11.39
CA TYR A 131 7.79 -0.35 9.97
C TYR A 131 7.55 1.06 9.49
N LEU A 132 8.21 1.43 8.40
CA LEU A 132 8.00 2.68 7.69
C LEU A 132 7.18 2.41 6.43
N LYS A 133 5.97 2.96 6.37
CA LYS A 133 5.14 2.96 5.16
C LYS A 133 5.09 4.37 4.58
N VAL A 134 5.50 4.50 3.32
CA VAL A 134 5.44 5.75 2.56
C VAL A 134 4.42 5.59 1.44
N THR A 135 3.49 6.54 1.32
CA THR A 135 2.48 6.58 0.27
C THR A 135 2.66 7.83 -0.55
N ILE A 136 2.94 7.67 -1.84
CA ILE A 136 3.08 8.76 -2.81
C ILE A 136 1.88 8.80 -3.74
N HIS A 137 1.44 9.99 -4.11
CA HIS A 137 0.43 10.14 -5.17
C HIS A 137 1.13 10.21 -6.53
N LYS A 138 0.85 9.22 -7.39
CA LYS A 138 1.33 9.20 -8.78
C LYS A 138 0.15 9.42 -9.71
N LYS A 139 0.17 10.53 -10.46
CA LYS A 139 -0.72 10.68 -11.61
C LYS A 139 -0.23 9.72 -12.69
N LEU A 140 -1.10 8.78 -13.07
CA LEU A 140 -0.85 7.92 -14.23
C LEU A 140 -1.18 8.76 -15.46
N GLU A 141 -0.15 9.20 -16.19
CA GLU A 141 -0.36 9.78 -17.51
C GLU A 141 -0.89 8.67 -18.42
N ALA A 142 -1.96 8.96 -19.16
CA ALA A 142 -2.46 8.04 -20.16
C ALA A 142 -1.33 7.79 -21.16
N SER A 143 -0.91 6.54 -21.32
CA SER A 143 -0.01 6.18 -22.41
C SER A 143 -0.71 6.54 -23.72
N SER A 144 -0.02 7.25 -24.61
CA SER A 144 -0.48 7.50 -25.97
C SER A 144 -0.93 6.17 -26.59
N PHE A 145 -2.17 6.14 -27.10
CA PHE A 145 -2.73 4.97 -27.75
C PHE A 145 -1.91 4.66 -29.01
N ILE A 146 -1.04 3.66 -28.93
CA ILE A 146 -0.33 3.13 -30.09
C ILE A 146 -1.32 2.20 -30.78
N ALA A 147 -1.57 2.41 -32.08
CA ALA A 147 -2.37 1.48 -32.87
C ALA A 147 -1.76 0.08 -32.76
N PRO A 148 -2.47 -0.89 -32.16
CA PRO A 148 -1.86 -2.16 -31.79
C PRO A 148 -1.51 -2.99 -33.04
N LYS A 149 -0.37 -3.67 -33.01
CA LYS A 149 0.09 -4.58 -34.09
C LYS A 149 -0.67 -5.92 -34.10
N GLY A 150 -1.62 -6.08 -33.19
CA GLY A 150 -2.35 -7.30 -32.89
C GLY A 150 -2.87 -7.25 -31.46
N ALA A 151 -3.46 -8.34 -30.97
CA ALA A 151 -3.96 -8.41 -29.60
C ALA A 151 -3.51 -9.69 -28.90
N LEU A 152 -3.43 -9.63 -27.57
CA LEU A 152 -3.26 -10.78 -26.70
C LEU A 152 -4.58 -10.97 -25.92
N GLY A 153 -5.35 -11.97 -26.30
CA GLY A 153 -6.54 -12.41 -25.58
C GLY A 153 -6.14 -13.27 -24.37
N LEU A 154 -6.63 -12.93 -23.19
CA LEU A 154 -6.40 -13.65 -21.95
C LEU A 154 -7.70 -14.26 -21.45
N ASP A 155 -7.70 -15.57 -21.27
CA ASP A 155 -8.81 -16.34 -20.71
C ASP A 155 -8.36 -17.05 -19.43
N TYR A 156 -9.01 -16.71 -18.31
CA TYR A 156 -8.67 -17.24 -16.99
C TYR A 156 -9.33 -18.61 -16.81
N ASN A 157 -8.52 -19.60 -16.45
CA ASN A 157 -8.97 -20.94 -16.10
C ASN A 157 -8.38 -21.31 -14.71
N ASP A 158 -8.98 -22.30 -14.03
CA ASP A 158 -8.41 -22.77 -12.76
C ASP A 158 -7.01 -23.37 -13.01
N GLY A 159 -6.00 -22.81 -12.34
CA GLY A 159 -4.61 -23.22 -12.44
C GLY A 159 -3.82 -22.72 -13.67
N PHE A 160 -4.44 -22.02 -14.63
CA PHE A 160 -3.71 -21.42 -15.75
C PHE A 160 -4.46 -20.27 -16.45
N ILE A 161 -3.72 -19.38 -17.10
CA ILE A 161 -4.25 -18.37 -18.03
C ILE A 161 -3.93 -18.84 -19.45
N THR A 162 -4.94 -18.95 -20.30
CA THR A 162 -4.75 -19.16 -21.74
C THR A 162 -4.51 -17.81 -22.40
N ALA A 163 -3.34 -17.64 -23.00
CA ALA A 163 -2.97 -16.44 -23.74
C ALA A 163 -2.97 -16.74 -25.25
N ALA A 164 -3.83 -16.05 -26.01
CA ALA A 164 -3.94 -16.18 -27.46
C ALA A 164 -3.48 -14.89 -28.15
N TRP A 165 -2.45 -14.99 -28.99
CA TRP A 165 -1.94 -13.87 -29.76
C TRP A 165 -2.55 -13.88 -31.16
N ILE A 166 -3.16 -12.77 -31.55
CA ILE A 166 -3.63 -12.49 -32.91
C ILE A 166 -2.84 -11.36 -33.55
N ASP A 167 -2.65 -11.41 -34.87
CA ASP A 167 -2.09 -10.30 -35.64
C ASP A 167 -3.12 -9.17 -35.85
N LYS A 168 -2.70 -8.07 -36.49
CA LYS A 168 -3.57 -6.94 -36.82
C LYS A 168 -4.76 -7.27 -37.74
N LYS A 169 -4.74 -8.43 -38.41
CA LYS A 169 -5.82 -8.91 -39.29
C LYS A 169 -6.77 -9.88 -38.56
N GLY A 170 -6.48 -10.20 -37.30
CA GLY A 170 -7.25 -11.16 -36.50
C GLY A 170 -6.84 -12.61 -36.72
N ASN A 171 -5.73 -12.89 -37.41
CA ASN A 171 -5.24 -14.25 -37.57
C ASN A 171 -4.59 -14.72 -36.26
N LEU A 172 -4.94 -15.92 -35.80
CA LEU A 172 -4.31 -16.54 -34.64
C LEU A 172 -2.84 -16.89 -34.97
N MET A 173 -1.92 -16.27 -34.23
CA MET A 173 -0.48 -16.48 -34.39
C MET A 173 0.03 -17.57 -33.45
N ALA A 174 -0.42 -17.56 -32.20
CA ALA A 174 0.02 -18.52 -31.19
C ALA A 174 -0.95 -18.58 -30.00
N THR A 175 -0.91 -19.70 -29.27
CA THR A 175 -1.55 -19.86 -27.96
C THR A 175 -0.55 -20.39 -26.93
N LYS A 176 -0.73 -20.02 -25.66
CA LYS A 176 0.11 -20.51 -24.57
C LYS A 176 -0.66 -20.57 -23.26
N ASN A 177 -0.53 -21.68 -22.54
CA ASN A 177 -1.03 -21.80 -21.18
C ASN A 177 0.05 -21.34 -20.20
N ILE A 178 -0.29 -20.38 -19.35
CA ILE A 178 0.57 -19.81 -18.32
C ILE A 178 0.06 -20.33 -16.98
N ALA A 179 0.78 -21.28 -16.39
CA ALA A 179 0.42 -21.84 -15.09
C ALA A 179 0.37 -20.73 -14.01
N ILE A 180 -0.71 -20.73 -13.24
CA ILE A 180 -0.96 -19.86 -12.09
C ILE A 180 -1.42 -20.72 -10.89
N PRO A 181 -1.31 -20.24 -9.65
CA PRO A 181 -1.81 -21.00 -8.50
C PRO A 181 -3.34 -21.11 -8.51
N ASN A 182 -3.88 -22.30 -8.18
CA ASN A 182 -5.34 -22.55 -8.11
C ASN A 182 -6.04 -21.79 -6.96
N GLN A 183 -5.29 -21.37 -5.93
CA GLN A 183 -5.85 -20.70 -4.75
C GLN A 183 -5.14 -19.37 -4.48
N LEU A 184 -5.81 -18.25 -4.70
CA LEU A 184 -5.27 -16.90 -4.45
C LEU A 184 -5.44 -16.42 -3.00
N SER A 185 -5.80 -17.32 -2.08
CA SER A 185 -6.04 -16.98 -0.67
C SER A 185 -4.75 -16.71 0.13
N SER A 186 -3.61 -17.22 -0.32
CA SER A 186 -2.31 -16.95 0.32
C SER A 186 -1.57 -15.79 -0.35
N GLU A 187 -0.89 -14.97 0.45
CA GLU A 187 -0.05 -13.85 -0.03
C GLU A 187 1.02 -14.32 -1.04
N LYS A 188 1.56 -15.53 -0.84
CA LYS A 188 2.51 -16.16 -1.76
C LYS A 188 1.89 -16.38 -3.13
N ASN A 189 0.67 -16.91 -3.19
CA ASN A 189 0.01 -17.22 -4.46
C ASN A 189 -0.43 -15.95 -5.19
N GLN A 190 -0.85 -14.91 -4.46
CA GLN A 190 -1.11 -13.57 -5.03
C GLN A 190 0.16 -13.00 -5.67
N THR A 191 1.29 -13.07 -4.96
CA THR A 191 2.58 -12.59 -5.48
C THR A 191 2.98 -13.32 -6.77
N ILE A 192 2.79 -14.64 -6.83
CA ILE A 192 3.08 -15.43 -8.03
C ILE A 192 2.18 -14.99 -9.19
N MET A 193 0.88 -14.79 -8.94
CA MET A 193 -0.05 -14.31 -9.97
C MET A 193 0.34 -12.92 -10.49
N GLU A 194 0.65 -11.97 -9.60
CA GLU A 194 1.11 -10.63 -9.97
C GLU A 194 2.35 -10.67 -10.85
N GLN A 195 3.34 -11.51 -10.52
CA GLN A 195 4.54 -11.69 -11.34
C GLN A 195 4.21 -12.21 -12.75
N LYS A 196 3.25 -13.14 -12.88
CA LYS A 196 2.80 -13.64 -14.19
C LYS A 196 2.09 -12.54 -14.99
N ILE A 197 1.21 -11.77 -14.36
CA ILE A 197 0.52 -10.64 -15.01
C ILE A 197 1.52 -9.59 -15.50
N VAL A 198 2.51 -9.24 -14.67
CA VAL A 198 3.59 -8.30 -15.06
C VAL A 198 4.36 -8.82 -16.27
N ALA A 199 4.69 -10.12 -16.31
CA ALA A 199 5.37 -10.73 -17.44
C ALA A 199 4.52 -10.68 -18.73
N ILE A 200 3.22 -10.97 -18.63
CA ILE A 200 2.26 -10.88 -19.75
C ILE A 200 2.18 -9.44 -20.27
N HIS A 201 2.00 -8.47 -19.38
CA HIS A 201 1.93 -7.06 -19.73
C HIS A 201 3.23 -6.56 -20.40
N LYS A 202 4.39 -6.98 -19.87
CA LYS A 202 5.69 -6.67 -20.48
C LYS A 202 5.80 -7.23 -21.89
N TYR A 203 5.42 -8.49 -22.08
CA TYR A 203 5.41 -9.14 -23.40
C TYR A 203 4.51 -8.39 -24.39
N ALA A 204 3.27 -8.07 -24.00
CA ALA A 204 2.34 -7.32 -24.83
C ALA A 204 2.90 -5.95 -25.23
N ARG A 205 3.50 -5.23 -24.27
CA ARG A 205 4.13 -3.92 -24.52
C ARG A 205 5.31 -4.00 -25.49
N GLU A 206 6.19 -4.99 -25.35
CA GLU A 206 7.36 -5.19 -26.22
C GLU A 206 6.94 -5.51 -27.67
N HIS A 207 5.82 -6.23 -27.85
CA HIS A 207 5.32 -6.63 -29.17
C HIS A 207 4.30 -5.65 -29.75
N GLY A 208 3.93 -4.60 -29.02
CA GLY A 208 2.93 -3.61 -29.42
C GLY A 208 1.52 -4.22 -29.54
N LEU A 209 1.19 -5.17 -28.68
CA LEU A 209 -0.11 -5.84 -28.64
C LEU A 209 -1.04 -5.12 -27.67
N SER A 210 -2.32 -4.99 -28.03
CA SER A 210 -3.37 -4.70 -27.05
C SER A 210 -3.62 -5.93 -26.18
N VAL A 211 -4.08 -5.72 -24.94
CA VAL A 211 -4.48 -6.83 -24.05
C VAL A 211 -6.00 -6.81 -23.94
N CYS A 212 -6.62 -7.96 -24.20
CA CYS A 212 -8.05 -8.16 -24.06
C CYS A 212 -8.26 -9.28 -23.05
N ALA A 213 -9.13 -9.07 -22.06
CA ALA A 213 -9.51 -10.10 -21.10
C ALA A 213 -11.04 -10.11 -20.97
N ALA A 214 -11.61 -11.28 -20.72
CA ALA A 214 -13.05 -11.37 -20.48
C ALA A 214 -13.41 -10.64 -19.17
N SER A 215 -14.51 -9.88 -19.20
CA SER A 215 -15.11 -9.35 -17.98
C SER A 215 -15.80 -10.51 -17.28
N ILE A 216 -15.20 -10.97 -16.18
CA ILE A 216 -15.86 -11.89 -15.27
C ILE A 216 -16.71 -10.98 -14.37
N GLY A 217 -18.04 -11.05 -14.48
CA GLY A 217 -18.97 -10.14 -13.82
C GLY A 217 -18.82 -10.06 -12.29
N ASP A 218 -19.49 -9.09 -11.68
CA ASP A 218 -19.42 -8.80 -10.24
C ASP A 218 -19.69 -10.06 -9.39
N PHE A 219 -18.67 -10.50 -8.64
CA PHE A 219 -18.79 -11.46 -7.53
C PHE A 219 -18.82 -10.71 -6.19
#